data_AF-D5T375-F1
#
_entry.id   AF-D5T375-F1
#
_cell.length_a   1.000
_cell.length_b   1.000
_cell.length_c   1.000
_cell.angle_alpha   90.00
_cell.angle_beta   90.00
_cell.angle_gamma   90.00
#
_symmetry.space_group_name_H-M   'P 1'
#
loop_
_entity.id
_entity.type
_entity.pdbx_description
1 polymer ?
#
loop_
_entity_poly.entity_id
_entity_poly.type
_entity_poly.pdbx_seq_one_letter_code
_entity_poly.pdbx_strand_id
1 'polypeptide(L)'
;MNVVNSAYYEQVIIYTRVQALFKPDRIVESMLLDVLRDILAAQKEGQIANNVFGDARELVNNTLAEIPNMSLMSTLKYYWFAITVGLLAQMWTPLTELLTHHRLNGATILASITFQMMILFLIFRYRQKFATMLLQNNKWLFFYGVMTTVLMIGGFWLIDLMTKNALTIQF
;
A
#
# COMPACT_ATOMS: atom_id res chain seq x y z
N MET A 1 -14.00 28.32 10.38
CA MET A 1 -14.90 27.15 10.41
C MET A 1 -15.43 26.99 11.83
N ASN A 2 -16.67 26.56 12.03
CA ASN A 2 -17.16 26.19 13.37
C ASN A 2 -16.67 24.78 13.75
N VAL A 3 -16.81 24.39 15.03
CA VAL A 3 -16.28 23.11 15.56
C VAL A 3 -16.91 21.90 14.86
N VAL A 4 -18.22 21.92 14.61
CA VAL A 4 -18.95 20.80 13.99
C VAL A 4 -18.49 20.55 12.55
N ASN A 5 -18.42 21.61 11.73
CA ASN A 5 -17.98 21.48 10.34
C ASN A 5 -16.47 21.18 10.27
N SER A 6 -15.68 21.67 11.23
CA SER A 6 -14.26 21.32 11.34
C SER A 6 -14.06 19.83 11.59
N ALA A 7 -14.80 19.24 12.53
CA ALA A 7 -14.73 17.80 12.82
C ALA A 7 -15.17 16.95 11.62
N TYR A 8 -16.17 17.42 10.86
CA TYR A 8 -16.58 16.78 9.61
C TYR A 8 -15.46 16.79 8.57
N TYR A 9 -14.84 17.96 8.34
CA TYR A 9 -13.76 18.08 7.35
C TYR A 9 -12.51 17.28 7.73
N GLU A 10 -12.20 17.16 9.02
CA GLU A 10 -11.13 16.30 9.50
C GLU A 10 -11.35 14.83 9.10
N GLN A 11 -12.59 14.34 9.23
CA GLN A 11 -12.93 12.98 8.77
C GLN A 11 -12.73 12.84 7.26
N VAL A 12 -13.16 13.83 6.47
CA VAL A 12 -12.93 13.86 5.01
C VAL A 12 -11.43 13.74 4.70
N ILE A 13 -10.57 14.50 5.39
CA ILE A 13 -9.12 14.42 5.19
C ILE A 13 -8.59 13.01 5.51
N ILE A 14 -8.99 12.43 6.64
CA ILE A 14 -8.51 11.11 7.08
C ILE A 14 -8.92 10.04 6.06
N TYR A 15 -10.21 10.00 5.68
CA TYR A 15 -10.71 9.06 4.68
C TYR A 15 -10.02 9.26 3.33
N THR A 16 -9.79 10.51 2.92
CA THR A 16 -9.15 10.82 1.65
C THR A 16 -7.71 10.32 1.63
N ARG A 17 -6.90 10.60 2.65
CA ARG A 17 -5.49 10.16 2.67
C ARG A 17 -5.33 8.65 2.52
N VAL A 18 -6.19 7.87 3.15
CA VAL A 18 -6.09 6.40 3.10
C VAL A 18 -6.56 5.85 1.76
N GLN A 19 -7.60 6.44 1.16
CA GLN A 19 -8.19 5.94 -0.08
C GLN A 19 -7.53 6.49 -1.36
N ALA A 20 -6.90 7.67 -1.26
CA ALA A 20 -6.28 8.36 -2.36
C ALA A 20 -4.80 7.98 -2.60
N LEU A 21 -4.23 7.00 -1.87
CA LEU A 21 -2.82 6.57 -1.99
C LEU A 21 -2.35 6.26 -3.43
N PHE A 22 -3.28 5.93 -4.34
CA PHE A 22 -2.99 5.63 -5.74
C PHE A 22 -3.64 6.62 -6.72
N LYS A 23 -4.05 7.78 -6.23
CA LYS A 23 -4.61 8.88 -7.00
C LYS A 23 -3.57 10.00 -7.09
N PRO A 24 -3.53 10.81 -8.16
CA PRO A 24 -2.58 11.91 -8.26
C PRO A 24 -2.80 12.96 -7.16
N ASP A 25 -1.78 13.19 -6.33
CA ASP A 25 -1.86 14.10 -5.16
C ASP A 25 -2.42 15.47 -5.51
N ARG A 26 -1.97 16.08 -6.61
CA ARG A 26 -2.46 17.39 -7.07
C ARG A 26 -3.98 17.41 -7.30
N ILE A 27 -4.54 16.35 -7.86
CA ILE A 27 -5.99 16.27 -8.13
C ILE A 27 -6.75 16.05 -6.82
N VAL A 28 -6.20 15.22 -5.93
CA VAL A 28 -6.76 14.94 -4.60
C VAL A 28 -6.78 16.19 -3.73
N GLU A 29 -5.70 16.97 -3.72
CA GLU A 29 -5.62 18.24 -2.99
C GLU A 29 -6.59 19.28 -3.53
N SER A 30 -6.74 19.38 -4.86
CA SER A 30 -7.75 20.25 -5.47
C SER A 30 -9.15 19.87 -5.01
N MET A 31 -9.48 18.58 -5.04
CA MET A 31 -10.75 18.07 -4.56
C MET A 31 -10.98 18.37 -3.07
N LEU A 32 -9.97 18.21 -2.21
CA LEU A 32 -10.05 18.56 -0.79
C LEU A 32 -10.27 20.06 -0.56
N LEU A 33 -9.72 20.92 -1.41
CA LEU A 33 -9.93 22.36 -1.36
C LEU A 33 -11.34 22.75 -1.82
N ASP A 34 -11.87 22.07 -2.85
CA ASP A 34 -13.21 22.30 -3.34
C ASP A 34 -14.25 21.89 -2.29
N VAL A 35 -14.10 20.71 -1.68
CA VAL A 35 -14.94 20.28 -0.55
C VAL A 35 -14.87 21.26 0.63
N LEU A 36 -13.68 21.79 0.94
CA LEU A 36 -13.54 22.81 2.00
C LEU A 36 -14.30 24.09 1.68
N ARG A 37 -14.24 24.55 0.42
CA ARG A 37 -14.97 25.75 -0.03
C ARG A 37 -16.47 25.55 0.05
N ASP A 38 -16.97 24.39 -0.36
CA ASP A 38 -18.39 24.06 -0.31
C ASP A 38 -18.90 24.00 1.14
N ILE A 39 -18.11 23.42 2.05
CA ILE A 39 -18.43 23.42 3.49
C ILE A 39 -18.47 24.85 4.05
N LEU A 40 -17.53 25.72 3.66
CA LEU A 40 -17.51 27.11 4.10
C LEU A 40 -18.68 27.92 3.54
N ALA A 41 -19.11 27.66 2.31
CA ALA A 41 -20.29 28.27 1.69
C ALA A 41 -21.56 27.86 2.44
N ALA A 42 -21.77 26.56 2.65
CA ALA A 42 -22.89 26.03 3.42
C ALA A 42 -22.91 26.60 4.85
N GLN A 43 -21.74 26.75 5.49
CA GLN A 43 -21.65 27.34 6.82
C GLN A 43 -22.09 28.80 6.85
N LYS A 44 -21.80 29.60 5.81
CA LYS A 44 -22.26 31.00 5.72
C LYS A 44 -23.78 31.09 5.63
N GLU A 45 -24.43 30.08 5.07
CA GLU A 45 -25.89 29.96 5.00
C GLU A 45 -26.51 29.36 6.29
N GLY A 46 -25.70 29.10 7.32
CA GLY A 46 -26.15 28.52 8.59
C GLY A 46 -26.36 27.00 8.55
N GLN A 47 -25.92 26.32 7.48
CA GLN A 47 -26.06 24.88 7.31
C GLN A 47 -24.90 24.11 7.98
N ILE A 48 -25.20 22.89 8.43
CA ILE A 48 -24.22 21.94 8.97
C ILE A 48 -23.76 21.01 7.85
N ALA A 49 -22.44 20.81 7.71
CA ALA A 49 -21.83 20.03 6.63
C ALA A 49 -22.43 18.63 6.50
N ASN A 50 -22.60 17.90 7.61
CA ASN A 50 -23.16 16.55 7.61
C ASN A 50 -24.61 16.48 7.10
N ASN A 51 -25.38 17.57 7.21
CA ASN A 51 -26.76 17.62 6.69
C ASN A 51 -26.80 17.88 5.18
N VAL A 52 -25.80 18.57 4.65
CA VAL A 52 -25.72 18.96 3.23
C VAL A 52 -25.02 17.89 2.41
N PHE A 53 -23.90 17.36 2.92
CA PHE A 53 -23.02 16.45 2.19
C PHE A 53 -23.17 14.98 2.61
N GLY A 54 -23.97 14.69 3.64
CA GLY A 54 -24.15 13.34 4.15
C GLY A 54 -22.94 12.81 4.90
N ASP A 55 -22.71 11.50 4.84
CA ASP A 55 -21.59 10.84 5.51
C ASP A 55 -20.25 11.15 4.81
N ALA A 56 -19.24 11.54 5.60
CA ALA A 56 -17.92 11.93 5.08
C ALA A 56 -17.23 10.82 4.27
N ARG A 57 -17.45 9.54 4.63
CA ARG A 57 -16.85 8.40 3.93
C ARG A 57 -17.53 8.18 2.60
N GLU A 58 -18.85 8.31 2.54
CA GLU A 58 -19.61 8.21 1.30
C GLU A 58 -19.22 9.33 0.32
N LEU A 59 -19.15 10.57 0.80
CA LEU A 59 -18.65 11.71 0.02
C LEU A 59 -17.27 11.40 -0.58
N VAL A 60 -16.30 11.00 0.25
CA VAL A 60 -14.94 10.69 -0.21
C VAL A 60 -14.93 9.54 -1.20
N ASN A 61 -15.68 8.46 -0.96
CA ASN A 61 -15.74 7.32 -1.86
C ASN A 61 -16.25 7.72 -3.25
N ASN A 62 -17.34 8.48 -3.29
CA ASN A 62 -17.99 8.89 -4.53
C ASN A 62 -17.08 9.83 -5.31
N THR A 63 -16.52 10.84 -4.66
CA THR A 63 -15.65 11.81 -5.33
C THR A 63 -14.30 11.20 -5.76
N LEU A 64 -13.70 10.31 -4.97
CA LEU A 64 -12.45 9.64 -5.36
C LEU A 64 -12.64 8.61 -6.47
N ALA A 65 -13.85 8.07 -6.65
CA ALA A 65 -14.15 7.15 -7.74
C ALA A 65 -14.01 7.83 -9.11
N GLU A 66 -14.30 9.14 -9.19
CA GLU A 66 -14.21 9.93 -10.41
C GLU A 66 -12.77 10.31 -10.77
N ILE A 67 -11.87 10.37 -9.78
CA ILE A 67 -10.46 10.70 -10.02
C ILE A 67 -9.77 9.50 -10.69
N PRO A 68 -9.10 9.66 -11.84
CA PRO A 68 -8.35 8.57 -12.44
C PRO A 68 -7.18 8.14 -11.53
N ASN A 69 -6.87 6.85 -11.55
CA ASN A 69 -5.68 6.37 -10.83
C ASN A 69 -4.40 6.96 -11.44
N MET A 70 -3.34 7.02 -10.64
CA MET A 70 -2.00 7.33 -11.13
C MET A 70 -1.64 6.45 -12.33
N SER A 71 -0.83 7.00 -13.25
CA SER A 71 -0.36 6.23 -14.41
C SER A 71 0.35 4.94 -13.95
N LEU A 72 0.25 3.89 -14.77
CA LEU A 72 0.95 2.64 -14.48
C LEU A 72 2.45 2.88 -14.30
N MET A 73 3.04 3.78 -15.08
CA MET A 73 4.46 4.13 -15.00
C MET A 73 4.84 4.79 -13.67
N SER A 74 4.04 5.76 -13.19
CA SER A 74 4.31 6.41 -11.89
C SER A 74 4.13 5.43 -10.72
N THR A 75 3.12 4.56 -10.81
CA THR A 75 2.90 3.52 -9.80
C THR A 75 4.03 2.49 -9.80
N LEU A 76 4.51 2.11 -11.00
CA LEU A 76 5.60 1.14 -11.17
C LEU A 76 6.92 1.64 -10.57
N LYS A 77 7.19 2.95 -10.54
CA LYS A 77 8.40 3.50 -9.88
C LYS A 77 8.47 3.14 -8.39
N TYR A 78 7.35 3.25 -7.67
CA TYR A 78 7.27 2.89 -6.26
C TYR A 78 7.43 1.38 -6.06
N TYR A 79 6.81 0.58 -6.94
CA TYR A 79 6.99 -0.87 -6.91
C TYR A 79 8.43 -1.28 -7.24
N TRP A 80 9.09 -0.61 -8.19
CA TRP A 80 10.50 -0.83 -8.50
C TRP A 80 11.41 -0.56 -7.31
N PHE A 81 11.18 0.53 -6.59
CA PHE A 81 11.93 0.80 -5.36
C PHE A 81 11.75 -0.33 -4.33
N ALA A 82 10.51 -0.79 -4.12
CA ALA A 82 10.22 -1.90 -3.21
C ALA A 82 10.85 -3.24 -3.66
N ILE A 83 10.85 -3.52 -4.97
CA ILE A 83 11.54 -4.67 -5.57
C ILE A 83 13.03 -4.59 -5.24
N THR A 84 13.67 -3.46 -5.55
CA THR A 84 15.11 -3.29 -5.37
C THR A 84 15.52 -3.47 -3.92
N VAL A 85 14.83 -2.83 -2.98
CA VAL A 85 15.14 -2.94 -1.55
C VAL A 85 14.96 -4.38 -1.05
N GLY A 86 13.87 -5.04 -1.41
CA GLY A 86 13.63 -6.40 -0.93
C GLY A 86 14.52 -7.46 -1.58
N LEU A 87 14.91 -7.28 -2.85
CA LEU A 87 15.94 -8.11 -3.48
C LEU A 87 17.28 -7.93 -2.78
N LEU A 88 17.72 -6.70 -2.50
CA LEU A 88 18.95 -6.44 -1.77
C LEU A 88 18.96 -7.13 -0.39
N ALA A 89 17.84 -7.13 0.33
CA ALA A 89 17.72 -7.82 1.61
C ALA A 89 17.86 -9.35 1.48
N GLN A 90 17.27 -9.94 0.44
CA GLN A 90 17.31 -11.39 0.20
C GLN A 90 18.62 -11.87 -0.43
N MET A 91 19.38 -10.97 -1.05
CA MET A 91 20.70 -11.27 -1.62
C MET A 91 21.78 -11.50 -0.56
N TRP A 92 21.49 -11.32 0.73
CA TRP A 92 22.44 -11.59 1.80
C TRP A 92 23.00 -13.03 1.75
N THR A 93 22.13 -14.04 1.69
CA THR A 93 22.57 -15.45 1.70
C THR A 93 23.38 -15.82 0.45
N PRO A 94 22.89 -15.59 -0.79
CA PRO A 94 23.68 -15.88 -1.99
C PRO A 94 25.00 -15.11 -2.06
N LEU A 95 25.04 -13.87 -1.55
CA LEU A 95 26.26 -13.08 -1.50
C LEU A 95 27.28 -13.69 -0.54
N THR A 96 26.84 -14.13 0.65
CA THR A 96 27.75 -14.80 1.59
C THR A 96 28.30 -16.11 1.02
N GLU A 97 27.48 -16.94 0.39
CA GLU A 97 27.93 -18.20 -0.22
C GLU A 97 28.93 -17.98 -1.36
N LEU A 98 28.72 -16.93 -2.17
CA LEU A 98 29.66 -16.56 -3.23
C LEU A 98 31.01 -16.14 -2.65
N LEU A 99 31.00 -15.27 -1.62
CA LEU A 99 32.21 -14.70 -1.04
C LEU A 99 33.00 -15.70 -0.18
N THR A 100 32.33 -16.61 0.54
CA THR A 100 33.00 -17.56 1.44
C THR A 100 33.28 -18.90 0.79
N HIS A 101 32.41 -19.37 -0.10
CA HIS A 101 32.45 -20.73 -0.64
C HIS A 101 32.59 -20.78 -2.16
N HIS A 102 32.71 -19.64 -2.84
CA HIS A 102 32.81 -19.56 -4.31
C HIS A 102 31.67 -20.33 -5.00
N ARG A 103 30.49 -20.33 -4.35
CA ARG A 103 29.30 -21.06 -4.76
C ARG A 103 28.17 -20.09 -5.01
N LEU A 104 27.44 -20.32 -6.09
CA LEU A 104 26.23 -19.57 -6.39
C LEU A 104 25.08 -20.52 -6.66
N ASN A 105 24.04 -20.41 -5.84
CA ASN A 105 22.82 -21.17 -5.99
C ASN A 105 21.81 -20.40 -6.86
N GLY A 106 21.79 -20.71 -8.16
CA GLY A 106 20.88 -20.07 -9.11
C GLY A 106 19.40 -20.34 -8.82
N ALA A 107 19.09 -21.51 -8.24
CA ALA A 107 17.71 -21.87 -7.89
C ALA A 107 17.16 -20.98 -6.77
N THR A 108 17.96 -20.70 -5.74
CA THR A 108 17.57 -19.81 -4.63
C THR A 108 17.30 -18.39 -5.12
N ILE A 109 18.11 -17.87 -6.04
CA ILE A 109 17.94 -16.53 -6.62
C ILE A 109 16.63 -16.46 -7.43
N LEU A 110 16.39 -17.42 -8.33
CA LEU A 110 15.18 -17.47 -9.14
C LEU A 110 13.91 -17.61 -8.28
N ALA A 111 13.94 -18.48 -7.27
CA ALA A 111 12.83 -18.67 -6.35
C ALA A 111 12.55 -17.42 -5.49
N SER A 112 13.59 -16.69 -5.07
CA SER A 112 13.44 -15.43 -4.35
C SER A 112 12.78 -14.35 -5.20
N ILE A 113 13.20 -14.21 -6.47
CA ILE A 113 12.60 -13.26 -7.41
C ILE A 113 11.12 -13.58 -7.66
N THR A 114 10.77 -14.85 -7.89
CA THR A 114 9.37 -15.24 -8.12
C THR A 114 8.50 -15.01 -6.89
N PHE A 115 9.01 -15.32 -5.70
CA PHE A 115 8.33 -15.06 -4.43
C PHE A 115 8.09 -13.56 -4.21
N GLN A 116 9.09 -12.72 -4.48
CA GLN A 116 8.99 -11.26 -4.42
C GLN A 116 7.87 -10.73 -5.34
N MET A 117 7.83 -11.21 -6.58
CA MET A 117 6.81 -10.83 -7.56
C MET A 117 5.41 -11.23 -7.11
N MET A 118 5.26 -12.42 -6.50
CA MET A 118 4.00 -12.87 -5.93
C MET A 118 3.51 -11.96 -4.79
N ILE A 119 4.41 -11.57 -3.88
CA ILE A 119 4.08 -10.65 -2.77
C ILE A 119 3.56 -9.30 -3.31
N LEU A 120 4.26 -8.73 -4.28
CA LEU A 120 3.88 -7.43 -4.85
C LEU A 120 2.55 -7.50 -5.58
N PHE A 121 2.31 -8.62 -6.29
CA PHE A 121 1.01 -8.88 -6.90
C PHE A 121 -0.11 -8.92 -5.85
N LEU A 122 0.11 -9.60 -4.71
CA LEU A 122 -0.87 -9.65 -3.62
C LEU A 122 -1.11 -8.26 -3.01
N ILE A 123 -0.06 -7.50 -2.72
CA ILE A 123 -0.17 -6.12 -2.22
C ILE A 123 -0.99 -5.28 -3.20
N PHE A 124 -0.65 -5.32 -4.48
CA PHE A 124 -1.39 -4.60 -5.52
C PHE A 124 -2.86 -5.04 -5.57
N ARG A 125 -3.13 -6.35 -5.53
CA ARG A 125 -4.48 -6.94 -5.64
C ARG A 125 -5.38 -6.60 -4.45
N TYR A 126 -4.83 -6.50 -3.25
CA TYR A 126 -5.58 -6.35 -2.00
C TYR A 126 -5.47 -4.96 -1.36
N ARG A 127 -4.73 -4.02 -1.96
CA ARG A 127 -4.51 -2.65 -1.45
C ARG A 127 -5.79 -1.91 -1.00
N GLN A 128 -6.86 -1.98 -1.81
CA GLN A 128 -8.12 -1.29 -1.51
C GLN A 128 -8.88 -1.92 -0.33
N LYS A 129 -8.83 -3.25 -0.21
CA LYS A 129 -9.41 -3.96 0.95
C LYS A 129 -8.63 -3.65 2.22
N PHE A 130 -7.31 -3.56 2.13
CA PHE A 130 -6.46 -3.19 3.25
C PHE A 130 -6.76 -1.76 3.73
N ALA A 131 -6.83 -0.79 2.82
CA ALA A 131 -7.16 0.61 3.12
C ALA A 131 -8.51 0.76 3.83
N THR A 132 -9.54 0.06 3.34
CA THR A 132 -10.87 0.09 3.95
C THR A 132 -10.93 -0.59 5.32
N MET A 133 -10.22 -1.70 5.52
CA MET A 133 -10.11 -2.33 6.84
C MET A 133 -9.37 -1.45 7.86
N LEU A 134 -8.37 -0.68 7.42
CA LEU A 134 -7.59 0.23 8.26
C LEU A 134 -8.47 1.32 8.88
N LEU A 135 -9.34 1.90 8.08
CA LEU A 135 -10.26 2.95 8.50
C LEU A 135 -11.35 2.46 9.46
N GLN A 136 -11.71 1.18 9.41
CA GLN A 136 -12.73 0.59 10.29
C GLN A 136 -12.18 0.14 11.65
N ASN A 137 -10.91 0.42 11.96
CA ASN A 137 -10.22 -0.05 13.17
C ASN A 137 -10.45 -1.55 13.41
N ASN A 138 -10.43 -2.33 12.33
CA ASN A 138 -10.79 -3.74 12.38
C ASN A 138 -9.65 -4.54 13.02
N LYS A 139 -9.90 -5.18 14.18
CA LYS A 139 -8.91 -5.99 14.91
C LYS A 139 -8.31 -7.12 14.06
N TRP A 140 -9.03 -7.60 13.04
CA TRP A 140 -8.54 -8.59 12.09
C TRP A 140 -7.34 -8.11 11.27
N LEU A 141 -7.13 -6.80 11.15
CA LEU A 141 -6.01 -6.22 10.39
C LEU A 141 -4.66 -6.54 11.04
N PHE A 142 -4.62 -6.55 12.38
CA PHE A 142 -3.45 -7.02 13.13
C PHE A 142 -3.15 -8.49 12.81
N PHE A 143 -4.17 -9.36 12.83
CA PHE A 143 -4.02 -10.77 12.50
C PHE A 143 -3.53 -11.00 11.06
N TYR A 144 -4.08 -10.27 10.08
CA TYR A 144 -3.61 -10.36 8.70
C TYR A 144 -2.16 -9.86 8.53
N GLY A 145 -1.76 -8.81 9.24
CA GLY A 145 -0.38 -8.31 9.23
C GLY A 145 0.63 -9.28 9.87
N VAL A 146 0.26 -9.91 10.98
CA VAL A 146 1.09 -10.96 11.59
C VAL A 146 1.17 -12.19 10.67
N MET A 147 0.05 -12.60 10.08
CA MET A 147 0.05 -13.76 9.17
C MET A 147 0.87 -13.52 7.91
N THR A 148 0.82 -12.32 7.32
CA THR A 148 1.63 -12.00 6.14
C THR A 148 3.12 -11.97 6.45
N THR A 149 3.53 -11.42 7.60
CA THR A 149 4.95 -11.43 8.02
C THR A 149 5.46 -12.84 8.30
N VAL A 150 4.67 -13.69 8.96
CA VAL A 150 5.00 -15.12 9.15
C VAL A 150 5.14 -15.85 7.82
N LEU A 151 4.24 -15.62 6.86
CA LEU A 151 4.33 -16.20 5.53
C LEU A 151 5.56 -15.72 4.75
N MET A 152 5.98 -14.46 4.92
CA MET A 152 7.19 -13.94 4.29
C MET A 152 8.47 -14.61 4.84
N ILE A 153 8.60 -14.68 6.17
CA ILE A 153 9.77 -15.27 6.82
C ILE A 153 9.80 -16.79 6.59
N GLY A 154 8.67 -17.47 6.78
CA GLY A 154 8.55 -18.91 6.57
C GLY A 154 8.75 -19.30 5.10
N GLY A 155 8.20 -18.52 4.16
CA GLY A 155 8.38 -18.73 2.73
C GLY A 155 9.84 -18.64 2.30
N PHE A 156 10.59 -17.65 2.81
CA PHE A 156 12.01 -17.51 2.55
C PHE A 156 12.82 -18.73 3.05
N TRP A 157 12.60 -19.14 4.30
CA TRP A 157 13.26 -20.33 4.86
C TRP A 157 12.94 -21.62 4.09
N LEU A 158 11.70 -21.76 3.63
CA LEU A 158 11.26 -22.92 2.87
C LEU A 158 11.90 -22.94 1.46
N ILE A 159 12.03 -21.78 0.82
CA ILE A 159 12.76 -21.64 -0.45
C ILE A 159 14.22 -22.05 -0.27
N ASP A 160 14.90 -21.55 0.76
CA ASP A 160 16.29 -21.90 1.07
C ASP A 160 16.44 -23.42 1.27
N LEU A 161 15.57 -24.02 2.09
CA LEU A 161 15.57 -25.47 2.34
C LEU A 161 15.36 -26.30 1.07
N MET A 162 14.37 -25.94 0.24
CA MET A 162 13.99 -26.70 -0.95
C MET A 162 14.99 -26.52 -2.11
N THR A 163 15.65 -25.37 -2.19
CA THR A 163 16.63 -25.08 -3.25
C THR A 163 18.06 -25.41 -2.82
N LYS A 164 18.27 -25.89 -1.59
CA LYS A 164 19.59 -26.24 -1.07
C LYS A 164 20.27 -27.27 -1.99
N ASN A 165 21.40 -26.88 -2.57
CA ASN A 165 22.19 -27.64 -3.55
C ASN A 165 21.54 -27.85 -4.94
N ALA A 166 20.39 -27.23 -5.23
CA ALA A 166 19.80 -27.25 -6.57
C ALA A 166 20.48 -26.20 -7.46
N LEU A 167 20.99 -26.58 -8.63
CA LEU A 167 21.64 -25.66 -9.58
C LEU A 167 22.77 -24.81 -8.95
N THR A 168 23.61 -25.44 -8.12
CA THR A 168 24.79 -24.77 -7.55
C THR A 168 25.94 -24.77 -8.55
N ILE A 169 26.40 -23.58 -8.91
CA ILE A 169 27.60 -23.39 -9.73
C ILE A 169 28.77 -23.14 -8.76
N GLN A 170 29.85 -23.91 -8.92
CA GLN A 170 31.12 -23.71 -8.21
C GLN A 170 32.11 -23.04 -9.16
N PHE A 171 32.79 -22.02 -8.67
CA PHE A 171 33.84 -21.29 -9.38
C PHE A 171 35.21 -21.57 -8.75
#